data_AF-A0A2G2VK59-F1
#
_entry.id   AF-A0A2G2VK59-F1
#
_cell.length_a   1.000
_cell.length_b   1.000
_cell.length_c   1.000
_cell.angle_alpha   90.00
_cell.angle_beta   90.00
_cell.angle_gamma   90.00
#
_symmetry.space_group_name_H-M   'P 1'
#
loop_
_entity.id
_entity.type
_entity.pdbx_description
1 polymer ?
#
loop_
_entity_poly.entity_id
_entity_poly.type
_entity_poly.pdbx_seq_one_letter_code
_entity_poly.pdbx_strand_id
1 'polypeptide(L)'
;MIWLGTFVTAEDASKNYESKKLEFEELVMAKRAKNDQISEKFYQESCVTDEFKEKPSMSVDENMNTSNGVEVSEEELMMGTWVKISENQEVKYSHKLGVPIVDNYGFLLDEFSVLDDLSICM
;
A
#
# COMPACT_ATOMS: atom_id res chain seq x y z
N MET A 1 -1.23 -2.38 -11.87
CA MET A 1 -0.52 -1.58 -12.89
C MET A 1 -1.51 -0.93 -13.83
N ILE A 2 -1.34 0.36 -14.17
CA ILE A 2 -2.19 1.08 -15.14
C ILE A 2 -1.38 1.27 -16.42
N TRP A 3 -1.86 0.74 -17.55
CA TRP A 3 -1.22 0.91 -18.84
C TRP A 3 -1.75 2.17 -19.55
N LEU A 4 -0.84 3.08 -19.95
CA LEU A 4 -1.19 4.35 -20.61
C LEU A 4 -1.17 4.28 -22.14
N GLY A 5 -0.82 3.13 -22.71
CA GLY A 5 -0.70 2.90 -24.15
C GLY A 5 0.74 2.69 -24.60
N THR A 6 0.93 2.53 -25.91
CA THR A 6 2.25 2.47 -26.55
C THR A 6 2.54 3.78 -27.25
N PHE A 7 3.65 4.43 -26.90
CA PHE A 7 4.10 5.65 -27.54
C PHE A 7 5.39 5.37 -28.30
N VAL A 8 5.51 5.96 -29.48
CA VAL A 8 6.68 5.82 -30.34
C VAL A 8 7.85 6.65 -29.81
N THR A 9 7.54 7.74 -29.11
CA THR A 9 8.52 8.72 -28.62
C THR A 9 8.38 8.93 -27.12
N ALA A 10 9.50 9.20 -26.44
CA ALA A 10 9.52 9.47 -25.00
C ALA A 10 8.75 10.75 -24.63
N GLU A 11 8.80 11.79 -25.46
CA GLU A 11 8.06 13.04 -25.25
C GLU A 11 6.54 12.83 -25.26
N ASP A 12 6.03 12.02 -26.18
CA ASP A 12 4.59 11.71 -26.26
C ASP A 12 4.14 10.87 -25.05
N ALA A 13 4.96 9.91 -24.63
CA ALA A 13 4.71 9.12 -23.43
C ALA A 13 4.67 10.00 -22.17
N SER A 14 5.66 10.90 -22.03
CA SER A 14 5.76 11.84 -20.92
C SER A 14 4.56 12.78 -20.89
N LYS A 15 4.17 13.36 -22.03
CA LYS A 15 3.02 14.25 -22.13
C LYS A 15 1.72 13.55 -21.75
N ASN A 16 1.53 12.30 -22.17
CA ASN A 16 0.33 11.55 -21.80
C ASN A 16 0.33 11.22 -20.29
N TYR A 17 1.48 10.81 -19.75
CA TYR A 17 1.64 10.58 -18.32
C TYR A 17 1.29 11.82 -17.48
N GLU A 18 1.86 12.98 -17.81
CA GLU A 18 1.61 14.22 -17.07
C GLU A 18 0.13 14.64 -17.16
N SER A 19 -0.49 14.48 -18.34
CA SER A 19 -1.92 14.75 -18.52
C SER A 19 -2.78 13.85 -17.62
N LYS A 20 -2.45 12.55 -17.58
CA LYS A 20 -3.16 11.56 -16.77
C LYS A 20 -2.94 11.80 -15.28
N LYS A 21 -1.72 12.14 -14.87
CA LYS A 21 -1.37 12.46 -13.49
C LYS A 21 -2.22 13.62 -12.97
N LEU A 22 -2.41 14.66 -13.77
CA LEU A 22 -3.21 15.83 -13.41
C LEU A 22 -4.69 15.47 -13.21
N GLU A 23 -5.26 14.62 -14.07
CA GLU A 23 -6.63 14.11 -13.93
C GLU A 23 -6.84 13.36 -12.61
N PHE A 24 -5.87 12.52 -12.23
CA PHE A 24 -5.92 11.80 -10.95
C PHE A 24 -5.79 12.74 -9.75
N GLU A 25 -4.93 13.75 -9.81
CA GLU A 25 -4.77 14.74 -8.75
C GLU A 25 -6.05 15.56 -8.54
N GLU A 26 -6.72 15.96 -9.62
CA GLU A 26 -8.02 16.64 -9.56
C GLU A 26 -9.10 15.75 -8.93
N LEU A 27 -9.15 14.47 -9.28
CA LEU A 27 -10.05 13.49 -8.65
C LEU A 27 -9.79 13.33 -7.15
N VAL A 28 -8.52 13.29 -6.73
CA VAL A 28 -8.14 13.21 -5.31
C VAL A 28 -8.59 14.46 -4.56
N MET A 29 -8.39 15.65 -5.14
CA MET A 29 -8.84 16.93 -4.56
C MET A 29 -10.36 16.99 -4.44
N ALA A 30 -11.09 16.58 -5.48
CA ALA A 30 -12.56 16.52 -5.46
C ALA A 30 -13.11 15.50 -4.45
N LYS A 31 -12.40 14.37 -4.22
CA LYS A 31 -12.75 13.39 -3.18
C LYS A 31 -12.47 13.95 -1.78
N ARG A 32 -11.37 14.70 -1.59
CA ARG A 32 -11.06 15.41 -0.33
C ARG A 32 -12.12 16.46 0.02
N ALA A 33 -12.50 17.29 -0.94
CA ALA A 33 -13.53 18.32 -0.74
C ALA A 33 -14.91 17.74 -0.34
N LYS A 34 -15.21 16.48 -0.71
CA LYS A 34 -16.41 15.77 -0.27
C LYS A 34 -16.26 15.12 1.11
N ASN A 35 -15.03 14.86 1.55
CA ASN A 35 -14.72 14.32 2.87
C ASN A 35 -14.65 15.42 3.95
N ASP A 36 -14.48 16.68 3.55
CA ASP A 36 -14.47 17.85 4.43
C ASP A 36 -15.86 18.18 5.04
N GLN A 37 -16.93 17.47 4.65
CA GLN A 37 -18.20 17.52 5.37
C GLN A 37 -18.22 16.65 6.65
N ILE A 38 -17.15 15.89 6.93
CA ILE A 38 -17.07 14.99 8.10
C ILE A 38 -15.87 15.28 9.02
N SER A 39 -14.88 16.08 8.61
CA SER A 39 -13.66 16.22 9.42
C SER A 39 -13.26 17.68 9.64
N GLU A 40 -13.88 18.29 10.64
CA GLU A 40 -13.25 19.36 11.40
C GLU A 40 -12.15 18.73 12.27
N LYS A 41 -10.92 19.24 12.13
CA LYS A 41 -9.63 18.87 12.79
C LYS A 41 -8.79 17.76 12.15
N PHE A 42 -7.83 18.16 11.32
CA PHE A 42 -6.42 18.08 11.74
C PHE A 42 -5.57 19.14 11.02
N TYR A 43 -5.00 20.06 11.77
CA TYR A 43 -4.12 21.11 11.25
C TYR A 43 -2.69 20.58 11.09
N GLN A 44 -2.23 20.52 9.84
CA GLN A 44 -1.05 21.21 9.32
C GLN A 44 0.30 21.10 10.06
N GLU A 45 1.27 20.40 9.44
CA GLU A 45 2.67 20.85 9.24
C GLU A 45 3.30 19.92 8.16
N SER A 46 3.55 20.34 6.90
CA SER A 46 4.73 21.09 6.41
C SER A 46 6.05 20.32 6.66
N CYS A 47 6.98 20.02 5.75
CA CYS A 47 7.38 20.65 4.49
C CYS A 47 8.48 19.80 3.78
N VAL A 48 8.65 20.07 2.48
CA VAL A 48 9.88 20.09 1.66
C VAL A 48 10.58 18.77 1.23
N THR A 49 10.82 18.77 -0.07
CA THR A 49 11.67 17.94 -0.96
C THR A 49 13.09 17.67 -0.45
N ASP A 50 13.58 16.44 -0.62
CA ASP A 50 14.98 16.24 -1.01
C ASP A 50 15.16 15.00 -1.89
N GLU A 51 16.10 15.15 -2.83
CA GLU A 51 16.42 14.31 -3.97
C GLU A 51 17.27 13.09 -3.55
N PHE A 52 16.80 11.85 -3.77
CA PHE A 52 17.69 10.69 -3.78
C PHE A 52 17.40 9.74 -4.94
N LYS A 53 18.48 9.49 -5.67
CA LYS A 53 18.58 8.72 -6.90
C LYS A 53 18.76 7.22 -6.59
N GLU A 54 18.18 6.42 -7.51
CA GLU A 54 18.71 5.15 -8.04
C GLU A 54 18.58 3.80 -7.25
N LYS A 55 17.58 3.00 -7.72
CA LYS A 55 17.49 1.53 -8.05
C LYS A 55 17.54 0.46 -6.93
N PRO A 56 17.10 -0.81 -7.17
CA PRO A 56 16.44 -1.39 -8.34
C PRO A 56 15.07 -2.05 -8.04
N SER A 57 14.32 -2.26 -9.12
CA SER A 57 13.10 -3.06 -9.22
C SER A 57 13.28 -4.52 -8.79
N MET A 58 12.41 -4.98 -7.89
CA MET A 58 11.98 -6.38 -7.87
C MET A 58 10.51 -6.39 -8.32
N SER A 59 10.30 -6.77 -9.57
CA SER A 59 8.97 -7.05 -10.11
C SER A 59 8.52 -8.41 -9.56
N VAL A 60 7.45 -8.43 -8.78
CA VAL A 60 6.65 -9.64 -8.60
C VAL A 60 5.31 -9.35 -9.26
N ASP A 61 5.10 -10.00 -10.41
CA ASP A 61 3.81 -10.03 -11.08
C ASP A 61 2.84 -10.85 -10.22
N GLU A 62 2.15 -10.18 -9.31
CA GLU A 62 1.06 -10.78 -8.56
C GLU A 62 -0.26 -10.46 -9.27
N ASN A 63 -0.55 -11.34 -10.21
CA ASN A 63 -1.90 -11.63 -10.67
C ASN A 63 -2.79 -11.97 -9.45
N MET A 64 -3.46 -10.96 -8.89
CA MET A 64 -4.63 -11.16 -8.05
C MET A 64 -5.88 -10.84 -8.86
N ASN A 65 -6.42 -11.88 -9.49
CA ASN A 65 -7.83 -11.90 -9.83
C ASN A 65 -8.61 -11.95 -8.52
N THR A 66 -9.22 -10.86 -8.07
CA THR A 66 -10.43 -10.97 -7.25
C THR A 66 -11.37 -9.81 -7.54
N SER A 67 -12.46 -10.19 -8.18
CA SER A 67 -13.63 -9.37 -8.47
C SER A 67 -14.25 -8.78 -7.21
N ASN A 68 -14.81 -7.59 -7.37
CA ASN A 68 -15.69 -6.82 -6.46
C ASN A 68 -14.94 -5.95 -5.44
N GLY A 69 -14.82 -4.67 -5.79
CA GLY A 69 -14.22 -3.60 -4.98
C GLY A 69 -15.05 -3.28 -3.74
N VAL A 70 -14.89 -4.09 -2.71
CA VAL A 70 -15.02 -3.63 -1.33
C VAL A 70 -13.63 -3.16 -0.94
N GLU A 71 -13.48 -1.86 -0.69
CA GLU A 71 -12.28 -1.26 -0.11
C GLU A 71 -12.13 -1.85 1.30
N VAL A 72 -11.47 -3.00 1.44
CA VAL A 72 -11.14 -3.58 2.73
C VAL A 72 -9.99 -2.75 3.29
N SER A 73 -10.21 -2.13 4.44
CA SER A 73 -9.21 -1.29 5.04
C SER A 73 -8.04 -2.15 5.54
N GLU A 74 -6.83 -1.60 5.48
CA GLU A 74 -5.61 -2.31 5.91
C GLU A 74 -5.72 -2.72 7.39
N GLU A 75 -6.44 -1.93 8.19
CA GLU A 75 -6.71 -2.24 9.59
C GLU A 75 -7.59 -3.48 9.73
N GLU A 76 -8.61 -3.67 8.87
CA GLU A 76 -9.48 -4.85 8.87
C GLU A 76 -8.72 -6.13 8.53
N LEU A 77 -7.70 -6.04 7.67
CA LEU A 77 -6.81 -7.17 7.35
C LEU A 77 -5.93 -7.55 8.54
N MET A 78 -5.50 -6.55 9.32
CA MET A 78 -4.65 -6.73 10.50
C MET A 78 -5.41 -7.12 11.77
N MET A 79 -6.75 -7.03 11.76
CA MET A 79 -7.58 -7.54 12.85
C MET A 79 -7.53 -9.07 12.90
N GLY A 80 -7.43 -9.63 14.11
CA GLY A 80 -7.25 -11.07 14.25
C GLY A 80 -7.35 -11.59 15.67
N THR A 81 -7.31 -12.91 15.79
CA THR A 81 -7.31 -13.63 17.08
C THR A 81 -5.96 -14.29 17.31
N TRP A 82 -5.40 -14.14 18.51
CA TRP A 82 -4.19 -14.85 18.93
C TRP A 82 -4.50 -16.31 19.26
N VAL A 83 -3.73 -17.22 18.67
CA VAL A 83 -3.87 -18.66 18.87
C VAL A 83 -2.51 -19.23 19.29
N LYS A 84 -2.50 -19.96 20.40
CA LYS A 84 -1.31 -20.64 20.92
C LYS A 84 -1.04 -21.93 20.15
N ILE A 85 0.11 -22.01 19.50
CA ILE A 85 0.52 -23.17 18.68
C ILE A 85 1.60 -24.03 19.37
N SER A 86 2.35 -23.47 20.33
CA SER A 86 3.27 -24.23 21.19
C SER A 86 3.42 -23.56 22.57
N GLU A 87 4.23 -24.11 23.47
CA GLU A 87 4.42 -23.56 24.83
C GLU A 87 4.81 -22.07 24.84
N ASN A 88 5.58 -21.64 23.84
CA ASN A 88 6.20 -20.32 23.74
C ASN A 88 5.81 -19.54 22.48
N GLN A 89 4.96 -20.13 21.62
CA GLN A 89 4.64 -19.58 20.31
C GLN A 89 3.14 -19.38 20.18
N GLU A 90 2.78 -18.14 19.88
CA GLU A 90 1.41 -17.71 19.60
C GLU A 90 1.42 -16.93 18.28
N VAL A 91 0.41 -17.12 17.46
CA VAL A 91 0.29 -16.43 16.16
C VAL A 91 -1.08 -15.79 16.06
N LYS A 92 -1.16 -14.62 15.44
CA LYS A 92 -2.42 -13.93 15.19
C LYS A 92 -2.96 -14.37 13.83
N TYR A 93 -4.19 -14.87 13.80
CA TYR A 93 -4.90 -15.20 12.57
C TYR A 93 -5.79 -14.04 12.15
N SER A 94 -5.66 -13.60 10.90
CA SER A 94 -6.51 -12.56 10.32
C SER A 94 -7.96 -13.04 10.27
N HIS A 95 -8.92 -12.21 10.72
CA HIS A 95 -10.34 -12.53 10.58
C HIS A 95 -10.79 -12.54 9.12
N LYS A 96 -10.16 -11.70 8.29
CA LYS A 96 -10.51 -11.56 6.87
C LYS A 96 -9.88 -12.62 5.99
N LEU A 97 -8.59 -12.87 6.20
CA LEU A 97 -7.81 -13.77 5.35
C LEU A 97 -7.85 -15.22 5.86
N GLY A 98 -8.08 -15.43 7.16
CA GLY A 98 -8.06 -16.76 7.78
C GLY A 98 -6.66 -17.39 7.87
N VAL A 99 -5.61 -16.62 7.58
CA VAL A 99 -4.20 -17.06 7.62
C VAL A 99 -3.46 -16.37 8.78
N PRO A 100 -2.35 -16.97 9.30
CA PRO A 100 -1.53 -16.33 10.31
C PRO A 100 -0.78 -15.14 9.70
N ILE A 101 -0.82 -13.99 10.37
CA ILE A 101 -0.24 -12.71 9.87
C ILE A 101 1.02 -12.29 10.64
N VAL A 102 1.06 -12.52 11.95
CA VAL A 102 2.19 -12.10 12.79
C VAL A 102 2.32 -13.04 13.99
N ASP A 103 3.55 -13.29 14.43
CA ASP A 103 3.84 -14.07 15.63
C ASP A 103 3.95 -13.20 16.91
N ASN A 104 4.10 -13.85 18.05
CA ASN A 104 4.23 -13.19 19.35
C ASN A 104 5.59 -12.50 19.57
N TYR A 105 6.51 -12.59 18.62
CA TYR A 105 7.79 -11.87 18.60
C TYR A 105 7.71 -10.61 17.73
N GLY A 106 6.59 -10.43 17.01
CA GLY A 106 6.36 -9.29 16.12
C GLY A 106 6.82 -9.52 14.69
N PHE A 107 7.24 -10.73 14.34
CA PHE A 107 7.60 -11.08 12.97
C PHE A 107 6.35 -11.40 12.16
N LEU A 108 6.27 -10.82 10.98
CA LEU A 108 5.30 -11.14 9.96
C LEU A 108 5.52 -12.55 9.43
N LEU A 109 4.40 -13.20 9.12
CA LEU A 109 4.38 -14.58 8.66
C LEU A 109 4.04 -14.65 7.16
N ASP A 110 4.31 -15.81 6.58
CA ASP A 110 4.03 -16.12 5.17
C ASP A 110 4.80 -15.18 4.22
N GLU A 111 4.19 -14.77 3.11
CA GLU A 111 4.78 -13.85 2.13
C GLU A 111 5.22 -12.50 2.72
N PHE A 112 4.65 -12.10 3.85
CA PHE A 112 4.99 -10.84 4.50
C PHE A 112 6.26 -10.90 5.35
N SER A 113 6.85 -12.09 5.59
CA SER A 113 8.05 -12.22 6.42
C SER A 113 9.26 -11.46 5.83
N VAL A 114 9.30 -11.26 4.52
CA VAL A 114 10.35 -10.49 3.83
C VAL A 114 10.40 -9.02 4.30
N LEU A 115 9.28 -8.50 4.81
CA LEU A 115 9.20 -7.11 5.28
C LEU A 115 9.92 -6.91 6.62
N ASP A 116 10.13 -7.99 7.39
CA ASP A 116 10.87 -7.90 8.66
C ASP A 116 12.39 -7.73 8.45
N ASP A 117 12.89 -8.17 7.30
CA ASP A 117 14.31 -8.11 6.93
C ASP A 117 14.73 -6.76 6.31
N LEU A 118 13.82 -5.78 6.28
CA LEU A 118 14.09 -4.42 5.80
C LEU A 118 14.96 -3.67 6.81
N SER A 119 16.21 -4.10 6.97
CA SER A 119 17.26 -3.27 7.57
C SER A 119 17.44 -2.06 6.65
N ILE A 120 16.99 -0.90 7.11
CA ILE A 120 17.39 0.36 6.49
C ILE A 120 18.87 0.52 6.83
N CYS A 121 19.74 0.03 5.94
CA CYS A 121 21.17 0.26 6.04
C CYS A 121 21.40 1.77 5.86
N MET A 122 21.80 2.41 6.96
CA MET A 122 22.12 3.84 7.04
C MET A 122 23.54 4.12 6.55
#